data_AF-A0A4V3B3A9-F1
#
_entry.id   AF-A0A4V3B3A9-F1
#
_cell.length_a   1.000
_cell.length_b   1.000
_cell.length_c   1.000
_cell.angle_alpha   90.00
_cell.angle_beta   90.00
_cell.angle_gamma   90.00
#
_symmetry.space_group_name_H-M   'P 1'
#
loop_
_entity.id
_entity.type
_entity.pdbx_description
1 polymer ?
#
loop_
_entity_poly.entity_id
_entity_poly.type
_entity_poly.pdbx_seq_one_letter_code
_entity_poly.pdbx_strand_id
1 'polypeptide(L)'
;MTVPQPVPVPHRAAPALPADTTGPGAAFHRLLFARQRRGWWTPLATGAIGVVLYLIVSTVIGFVFALTLFASDPSADVYALLDRLVTIDVTDPLGLAVILLSLAVMWPIYLLSSFLVNGRRVGFLSSVAGSLRWRWLLLCAGAAVVVYIVISALSFLLPAEEGSGGTLVPPQDNPAFVASLVIVLILVPFQATAEEYVFRGYLMQTVGRWLKHPAWSILLPVPLFVLGHVYDWAGQVSVGVFAIAAGWLTWRTGGLEAAIALHVVNNLAAFGFSVFGLSDAAATDTSVVSLVSSVVMIGAFVGVVEWLWRRGDGRRTLRITPAPEPVQVPPVYAGAYPPVYGQPPVYGQPPVYGQAPAYGQPPVYGQPPVYGQPPVYGQPPVYGQPVDPTPAPTPPAAPYDGPPLQPHQAPRWGEYAPAPDATPAPERSATADPAPSGPADSGSAGSGTDAGGSDGSTGSSSSD
;
A
#
# COMPACT_ATOMS: atom_id res chain seq x y z
N MET A 1 18.80 55.53 -1.52
CA MET A 1 19.13 54.09 -1.42
C MET A 1 18.01 53.32 -2.08
N THR A 2 18.26 52.74 -3.26
CA THR A 2 17.31 51.85 -3.93
C THR A 2 17.40 50.48 -3.27
N VAL A 3 16.34 50.06 -2.58
CA VAL A 3 16.23 48.71 -2.00
C VAL A 3 16.20 47.71 -3.16
N PRO A 4 17.13 46.74 -3.24
CA PRO A 4 17.10 45.72 -4.27
C PRO A 4 15.80 44.92 -4.14
N GLN A 5 15.03 44.84 -5.23
CA GLN A 5 13.87 43.94 -5.29
C GLN A 5 14.38 42.49 -5.17
N PRO A 6 13.80 41.66 -4.28
CA PRO A 6 14.18 40.26 -4.18
C PRO A 6 13.90 39.59 -5.53
N VAL A 7 14.95 39.08 -6.17
CA VAL A 7 14.81 38.27 -7.38
C VAL A 7 13.93 37.08 -7.04
N PRO A 8 12.80 36.86 -7.73
CA PRO A 8 11.96 35.69 -7.51
C PRO A 8 12.82 34.45 -7.73
N VAL A 9 13.08 33.69 -6.67
CA VAL A 9 13.71 32.38 -6.80
C VAL A 9 12.74 31.57 -7.67
N PRO A 10 13.15 31.08 -8.85
CA PRO A 10 12.28 30.27 -9.68
C PRO A 10 11.73 29.13 -8.81
N HIS A 11 10.41 29.08 -8.64
CA HIS A 11 9.78 27.93 -8.00
C HIS A 11 10.11 26.73 -8.86
N ARG A 12 11.12 25.95 -8.45
CA ARG A 12 11.45 24.70 -9.13
C ARG A 12 10.24 23.80 -8.94
N ALA A 13 9.43 23.67 -9.98
CA ALA A 13 8.25 22.83 -9.98
C ALA A 13 8.65 21.48 -9.40
N ALA A 14 8.00 21.11 -8.31
CA ALA A 14 8.36 19.91 -7.58
C ALA A 14 8.18 18.72 -8.54
N PRO A 15 9.16 17.81 -8.72
CA PRO A 15 9.10 16.77 -9.75
C PRO A 15 7.78 15.98 -9.69
N ALA A 16 7.07 15.89 -10.81
CA ALA A 16 5.76 15.22 -10.86
C ALA A 16 5.86 13.77 -10.39
N LEU A 17 4.81 13.28 -9.71
CA LEU A 17 4.69 11.86 -9.40
C LEU A 17 4.59 11.04 -10.70
N PRO A 18 5.09 9.80 -10.72
CA PRO A 18 4.92 8.94 -11.88
C PRO A 18 3.43 8.76 -12.24
N ALA A 19 3.09 8.88 -13.53
CA ALA A 19 1.70 8.84 -14.00
C ALA A 19 0.93 7.56 -13.57
N ASP A 20 1.64 6.45 -13.43
CA ASP A 20 1.09 5.16 -12.98
C ASP A 20 0.70 5.13 -11.49
N THR A 21 1.02 6.20 -10.73
CA THR A 21 0.70 6.31 -9.30
C THR A 21 -0.45 7.27 -8.99
N THR A 22 -0.81 8.14 -9.94
CA THR A 22 -1.86 9.16 -9.77
C THR A 22 -3.17 8.79 -10.45
N GLY A 23 -3.14 8.18 -11.65
CA GLY A 23 -4.34 7.82 -12.43
C GLY A 23 -5.13 6.61 -11.89
N PRO A 24 -4.81 5.36 -12.31
CA PRO A 24 -5.47 4.14 -11.82
C PRO A 24 -5.19 3.84 -10.32
N GLY A 25 -4.37 4.67 -9.68
CA GLY A 25 -3.90 4.54 -8.31
C GLY A 25 -2.63 3.68 -8.20
N ALA A 26 -1.82 3.99 -7.19
CA ALA A 26 -0.61 3.24 -6.85
C ALA A 26 -0.97 1.86 -6.30
N ALA A 27 -0.53 0.80 -7.00
CA ALA A 27 -0.53 -0.56 -6.47
C ALA A 27 0.45 -0.69 -5.29
N PHE A 28 0.35 -1.79 -4.53
CA PHE A 28 1.12 -1.98 -3.30
C PHE A 28 2.63 -1.75 -3.47
N HIS A 29 3.24 -2.30 -4.53
CA HIS A 29 4.68 -2.14 -4.81
C HIS A 29 5.09 -0.68 -5.11
N ARG A 30 4.13 0.21 -5.39
CA ARG A 30 4.34 1.64 -5.67
C ARG A 30 4.03 2.53 -4.47
N LEU A 31 3.61 2.00 -3.33
CA LEU A 31 3.14 2.80 -2.18
C LEU A 31 4.22 3.69 -1.55
N LEU A 32 5.50 3.45 -1.82
CA LEU A 32 6.55 4.35 -1.37
C LEU A 32 6.41 5.78 -1.95
N PHE A 33 5.74 5.96 -3.10
CA PHE A 33 5.42 7.29 -3.63
C PHE A 33 4.36 8.03 -2.80
N ALA A 34 3.45 7.32 -2.12
CA ALA A 34 2.44 7.91 -1.23
C ALA A 34 3.04 8.56 0.04
N ARG A 35 4.31 8.25 0.32
CA ARG A 35 5.11 8.83 1.41
C ARG A 35 5.64 10.23 1.08
N GLN A 36 5.46 10.71 -0.17
CA GLN A 36 5.85 12.05 -0.64
C GLN A 36 7.35 12.37 -0.49
N ARG A 37 8.20 11.35 -0.28
CA ARG A 37 9.66 11.47 -0.34
C ARG A 37 10.16 11.06 -1.72
N ARG A 38 10.87 11.97 -2.38
CA ARG A 38 11.18 11.88 -3.83
C ARG A 38 12.59 11.40 -4.16
N GLY A 39 13.46 11.21 -3.17
CA GLY A 39 14.83 10.72 -3.40
C GLY A 39 14.87 9.25 -3.81
N TRP A 40 15.51 8.90 -4.92
CA TRP A 40 15.67 7.51 -5.37
C TRP A 40 16.41 6.63 -4.33
N TRP A 41 17.23 7.28 -3.49
CA TRP A 41 18.05 6.69 -2.43
C TRP A 41 17.28 6.34 -1.15
N THR A 42 16.04 6.81 -0.98
CA THR A 42 15.32 6.62 0.29
C THR A 42 15.14 5.15 0.71
N PRO A 43 14.90 4.18 -0.20
CA PRO A 43 14.87 2.78 0.21
C PRO A 43 16.24 2.27 0.68
N LEU A 44 17.34 2.73 0.07
CA LEU A 44 18.70 2.35 0.47
C LEU A 44 19.04 2.88 1.86
N ALA A 45 18.70 4.14 2.15
CA ALA A 45 18.89 4.71 3.47
C ALA A 45 18.02 4.01 4.53
N THR A 46 16.77 3.66 4.20
CA THR A 46 15.93 2.85 5.09
C THR A 46 16.55 1.49 5.38
N GLY A 47 17.06 0.80 4.36
CA GLY A 47 17.75 -0.48 4.51
C GLY A 47 19.01 -0.36 5.37
N ALA A 48 19.88 0.62 5.08
CA ALA A 48 21.11 0.84 5.83
C ALA A 48 20.85 1.11 7.32
N ILE A 49 19.90 2.00 7.64
CA ILE A 49 19.50 2.27 9.02
C ILE A 49 18.89 1.02 9.65
N GLY A 50 18.04 0.29 8.91
CA GLY A 50 17.44 -0.96 9.36
C GLY A 50 18.48 -2.01 9.74
N VAL A 51 19.49 -2.22 8.89
CA VAL A 51 20.60 -3.16 9.13
C VAL A 51 21.41 -2.76 10.36
N VAL A 52 21.78 -1.48 10.48
CA VAL A 52 22.54 -1.01 11.66
C VAL A 52 21.74 -1.23 12.95
N LEU A 53 20.45 -0.86 12.96
CA LEU A 53 19.59 -1.08 14.13
C LEU A 53 19.40 -2.59 14.42
N TYR A 54 19.26 -3.41 13.39
CA TYR A 54 19.16 -4.87 13.52
C TYR A 54 20.41 -5.47 14.15
N LEU A 55 21.61 -5.08 13.70
CA LEU A 55 22.86 -5.56 14.28
C LEU A 55 23.00 -5.15 15.75
N ILE A 56 22.64 -3.90 16.09
CA ILE A 56 22.67 -3.42 17.48
C ILE A 56 21.71 -4.23 18.35
N VAL A 57 20.44 -4.32 17.95
CA VAL A 57 19.41 -5.03 18.74
C VAL A 57 19.72 -6.52 18.85
N SER A 58 20.17 -7.17 17.77
CA SER A 58 20.55 -8.59 17.79
C SER A 58 21.76 -8.84 18.68
N THR A 59 22.75 -7.93 18.70
CA THR A 59 23.89 -8.01 19.63
C THR A 59 23.41 -7.90 21.08
N VAL A 60 22.46 -7.01 21.37
CA VAL A 60 21.87 -6.89 22.71
C VAL A 60 21.10 -8.15 23.11
N ILE A 61 20.27 -8.71 22.20
CA ILE A 61 19.55 -9.97 22.44
C ILE A 61 20.54 -11.10 22.73
N GLY A 62 21.55 -11.27 21.88
CA GLY A 62 22.58 -12.30 22.05
C GLY A 62 23.38 -12.13 23.35
N PHE A 63 23.71 -10.89 23.73
CA PHE A 63 24.39 -10.59 24.98
C PHE A 63 23.52 -10.92 26.21
N VAL A 64 22.25 -10.51 26.21
CA VAL A 64 21.30 -10.84 27.29
C VAL A 64 21.08 -12.34 27.40
N PHE A 65 20.99 -13.03 26.26
CA PHE A 65 20.91 -14.49 26.23
C PHE A 65 22.16 -15.14 26.82
N ALA A 66 23.36 -14.71 26.41
CA ALA A 66 24.62 -15.21 26.95
C ALA A 66 24.72 -15.00 28.47
N LEU A 67 24.29 -13.84 28.99
CA LEU A 67 24.24 -13.59 30.44
C LEU A 67 23.26 -14.52 31.15
N THR A 68 22.09 -14.77 30.56
CA THR A 68 21.07 -15.64 31.13
C THR A 68 21.55 -17.09 31.14
N LEU A 69 22.16 -17.55 30.05
CA LEU A 69 22.74 -18.87 29.92
C LEU A 69 23.87 -19.09 30.93
N PHE A 70 24.82 -18.14 31.03
CA PHE A 70 25.89 -18.18 32.02
C PHE A 70 25.37 -18.15 33.47
N ALA A 71 24.31 -17.39 33.74
CA ALA A 71 23.69 -17.36 35.07
C ALA A 71 22.98 -18.68 35.42
N SER A 72 22.40 -19.37 34.44
CA SER A 72 21.75 -20.67 34.63
C SER A 72 22.73 -21.84 34.68
N ASP A 73 23.81 -21.78 33.89
CA ASP A 73 24.85 -22.78 33.78
C ASP A 73 26.22 -22.08 33.58
N PRO A 74 26.95 -21.83 34.68
CA PRO A 74 28.27 -21.20 34.60
C PRO A 74 29.34 -22.06 33.91
N SER A 75 29.04 -23.34 33.66
CA SER A 75 29.97 -24.27 32.98
C SER A 75 29.80 -24.30 31.47
N ALA A 76 28.74 -23.67 30.95
CA ALA A 76 28.49 -23.61 29.52
C ALA A 76 29.59 -22.83 28.79
N ASP A 77 30.15 -23.45 27.76
CA ASP A 77 31.19 -22.85 26.94
C ASP A 77 30.60 -22.05 25.75
N VAL A 78 31.50 -21.42 24.99
CA VAL A 78 31.11 -20.63 23.82
C VAL A 78 30.46 -21.50 22.73
N TYR A 79 30.81 -22.79 22.64
CA TYR A 79 30.23 -23.68 21.64
C TYR A 79 28.77 -24.02 21.97
N ALA A 80 28.46 -24.28 23.24
CA ALA A 80 27.09 -24.49 23.70
C ALA A 80 26.21 -23.25 23.44
N LEU A 81 26.76 -22.05 23.62
CA LEU A 81 26.07 -20.81 23.28
C LEU A 81 25.82 -20.69 21.77
N LEU A 82 26.84 -20.94 20.94
CA LEU A 82 26.73 -20.83 19.48
C LEU A 82 25.74 -21.84 18.91
N ASP A 83 25.77 -23.08 19.39
CA ASP A 83 24.85 -24.15 18.97
C ASP A 83 23.39 -23.73 19.20
N ARG A 84 23.04 -23.24 20.39
CA ARG A 84 21.68 -22.75 20.69
C ARG A 84 21.25 -21.51 19.89
N LEU A 85 22.18 -20.78 19.28
CA LEU A 85 21.89 -19.60 18.45
C LEU A 85 21.68 -19.94 16.97
N VAL A 86 22.17 -21.09 16.50
CA VAL A 86 22.12 -21.49 15.08
C VAL A 86 21.27 -22.73 14.85
N THR A 87 21.04 -23.54 15.88
CA THR A 87 20.32 -24.80 15.81
C THR A 87 18.89 -24.59 16.29
N ILE A 88 17.91 -24.93 15.45
CA ILE A 88 16.49 -24.89 15.82
C ILE A 88 16.19 -26.13 16.66
N ASP A 89 16.02 -25.95 17.96
CA ASP A 89 15.61 -27.02 18.88
C ASP A 89 14.31 -26.62 19.60
N VAL A 90 13.23 -27.35 19.30
CA VAL A 90 11.91 -27.11 19.92
C VAL A 90 11.84 -27.62 21.37
N THR A 91 12.83 -28.38 21.82
CA THR A 91 12.96 -28.84 23.21
C THR A 91 13.73 -27.85 24.09
N ASP A 92 14.48 -26.91 23.49
CA ASP A 92 15.11 -25.79 24.19
C ASP A 92 14.30 -24.48 24.01
N PRO A 93 13.36 -24.15 24.92
CA PRO A 93 12.55 -22.95 24.81
C PRO A 93 13.39 -21.66 24.80
N LEU A 94 14.54 -21.61 25.49
CA LEU A 94 15.36 -20.40 25.52
C LEU A 94 16.07 -20.16 24.19
N GLY A 95 16.72 -21.19 23.63
CA GLY A 95 17.33 -21.11 22.30
C GLY A 95 16.29 -20.77 21.22
N LEU A 96 15.15 -21.49 21.21
CA LEU A 96 14.05 -21.25 20.29
C LEU A 96 13.52 -19.81 20.39
N ALA A 97 13.32 -19.29 21.62
CA ALA A 97 12.84 -17.93 21.82
C ALA A 97 13.82 -16.88 21.27
N VAL A 98 15.13 -17.09 21.43
CA VAL A 98 16.13 -16.13 20.93
C VAL A 98 16.18 -16.10 19.41
N ILE A 99 16.14 -17.26 18.75
CA ILE A 99 16.10 -17.34 17.29
C ILE A 99 14.83 -16.64 16.77
N LEU A 100 13.65 -17.02 17.26
CA LEU A 100 12.38 -16.44 16.81
C LEU A 100 12.29 -14.94 17.13
N LEU A 101 12.76 -14.51 18.31
CA LEU A 101 12.78 -13.10 18.69
C LEU A 101 13.72 -12.28 17.81
N SER A 102 14.89 -12.81 17.48
CA SER A 102 15.85 -12.14 16.59
C SER A 102 15.24 -11.82 15.22
N LEU A 103 14.42 -12.72 14.68
CA LEU A 103 13.69 -12.48 13.44
C LEU A 103 12.49 -11.53 13.65
N ALA A 104 11.71 -11.73 14.72
CA ALA A 104 10.54 -10.92 15.02
C ALA A 104 10.87 -9.42 15.20
N VAL A 105 12.04 -9.07 15.76
CA VAL A 105 12.45 -7.67 15.92
C VAL A 105 12.73 -6.94 14.60
N MET A 106 12.88 -7.65 13.48
CA MET A 106 12.97 -7.02 12.16
C MET A 106 11.73 -6.16 11.86
N TRP A 107 10.56 -6.52 12.41
CA TRP A 107 9.32 -5.77 12.20
C TRP A 107 9.37 -4.35 12.79
N PRO A 108 9.54 -4.13 14.11
CA PRO A 108 9.62 -2.79 14.67
C PRO A 108 10.83 -2.00 14.13
N ILE A 109 11.94 -2.68 13.82
CA ILE A 109 13.12 -2.04 13.23
C ILE A 109 12.84 -1.49 11.83
N TYR A 110 12.12 -2.26 11.00
CA TYR A 110 11.71 -1.78 9.69
C TYR A 110 10.72 -0.60 9.80
N LEU A 111 9.76 -0.67 10.71
CA LEU A 111 8.84 0.44 10.94
C LEU A 111 9.58 1.71 11.37
N LEU A 112 10.54 1.59 12.29
CA LEU A 112 11.34 2.71 12.79
C LEU A 112 12.25 3.30 11.71
N SER A 113 13.03 2.47 11.01
CA SER A 113 13.91 2.93 9.92
C SER A 113 13.13 3.60 8.79
N SER A 114 11.97 3.05 8.44
CA SER A 114 11.08 3.65 7.43
C SER A 114 10.45 4.94 7.94
N PHE A 115 10.10 5.03 9.23
CA PHE A 115 9.63 6.27 9.85
C PHE A 115 10.68 7.38 9.79
N LEU A 116 11.91 7.10 10.19
CA LEU A 116 13.01 8.06 10.22
C LEU A 116 13.32 8.64 8.84
N VAL A 117 13.32 7.80 7.80
CA VAL A 117 13.64 8.24 6.43
C VAL A 117 12.41 8.79 5.70
N ASN A 118 11.27 8.07 5.77
CA ASN A 118 10.12 8.30 4.90
C ASN A 118 8.94 9.03 5.59
N GLY A 119 8.98 9.30 6.91
CA GLY A 119 7.95 10.05 7.65
C GLY A 119 6.81 9.24 8.35
N ARG A 120 5.70 9.90 8.66
CA ARG A 120 4.67 9.38 9.60
C ARG A 120 3.70 8.33 9.03
N ARG A 121 3.57 8.21 7.70
CA ARG A 121 2.53 7.39 7.03
C ARG A 121 2.90 5.90 6.95
N VAL A 122 3.28 5.28 8.07
CA VAL A 122 3.90 3.92 8.12
C VAL A 122 2.92 2.80 7.81
N GLY A 123 1.61 3.04 7.89
CA GLY A 123 0.66 2.00 7.54
C GLY A 123 0.57 1.66 6.05
N PHE A 124 1.14 2.48 5.15
CA PHE A 124 1.32 2.11 3.74
C PHE A 124 2.40 1.04 3.52
N LEU A 125 3.15 0.68 4.57
CA LEU A 125 3.99 -0.51 4.56
C LEU A 125 3.16 -1.79 4.70
N SER A 126 1.96 -1.69 5.28
CA SER A 126 1.07 -2.81 5.54
C SER A 126 0.07 -3.05 4.41
N SER A 127 -0.55 -1.98 3.91
CA SER A 127 -1.65 -2.06 2.94
C SER A 127 -1.90 -0.73 2.22
N VAL A 128 -2.57 -0.79 1.06
CA VAL A 128 -3.11 0.40 0.36
C VAL A 128 -4.12 1.17 1.23
N ALA A 129 -4.74 0.52 2.21
CA ALA A 129 -5.64 1.16 3.17
C ALA A 129 -4.91 2.07 4.18
N GLY A 130 -3.57 2.02 4.24
CA GLY A 130 -2.79 2.75 5.23
C GLY A 130 -2.85 2.14 6.64
N SER A 131 -3.35 0.91 6.78
CA SER A 131 -3.35 0.11 8.00
C SER A 131 -3.61 -1.36 7.67
N LEU A 132 -3.34 -2.28 8.61
CA LEU A 132 -3.72 -3.68 8.44
C LEU A 132 -5.25 -3.81 8.42
N ARG A 133 -5.77 -4.47 7.40
CA ARG A 133 -7.20 -4.79 7.29
C ARG A 133 -7.50 -6.02 8.14
N TRP A 134 -7.61 -5.85 9.46
CA TRP A 134 -7.78 -6.97 10.41
C TRP A 134 -8.87 -7.98 10.04
N ARG A 135 -10.05 -7.50 9.58
CA ARG A 135 -11.13 -8.38 9.13
C ARG A 135 -10.71 -9.28 7.96
N TRP A 136 -9.94 -8.72 7.03
CA TRP A 136 -9.40 -9.45 5.88
C TRP A 136 -8.27 -10.40 6.28
N LEU A 137 -7.36 -9.96 7.16
CA LEU A 137 -6.31 -10.80 7.73
C LEU A 137 -6.89 -12.03 8.43
N LEU A 138 -7.88 -11.84 9.31
CA LEU A 138 -8.53 -12.94 10.03
C LEU A 138 -9.30 -13.88 9.11
N LEU A 139 -9.96 -13.34 8.07
CA LEU A 139 -10.61 -14.15 7.05
C LEU A 139 -9.59 -15.00 6.28
N CYS A 140 -8.46 -14.41 5.87
CA CYS A 140 -7.38 -15.15 5.21
C CYS A 140 -6.75 -16.18 6.14
N ALA A 141 -6.54 -15.86 7.41
CA ALA A 141 -6.00 -16.80 8.39
C ALA A 141 -6.95 -17.99 8.61
N GLY A 142 -8.26 -17.74 8.75
CA GLY A 142 -9.26 -18.79 8.82
C GLY A 142 -9.29 -19.66 7.56
N ALA A 143 -9.22 -19.05 6.38
CA ALA A 143 -9.13 -19.78 5.12
C ALA A 143 -7.84 -20.62 5.02
N ALA A 144 -6.70 -20.10 5.45
CA ALA A 144 -5.43 -20.83 5.48
C ALA A 144 -5.51 -22.04 6.40
N VAL A 145 -6.09 -21.90 7.60
CA VAL A 145 -6.32 -23.02 8.53
C VAL A 145 -7.22 -24.08 7.91
N VAL A 146 -8.32 -23.69 7.27
CA VAL A 146 -9.23 -24.65 6.62
C VAL A 146 -8.54 -25.38 5.48
N VAL A 147 -7.82 -24.67 4.61
CA VAL A 147 -7.05 -25.29 3.51
C VAL A 147 -6.01 -26.25 4.09
N TYR A 148 -5.29 -25.84 5.13
CA TYR A 148 -4.31 -26.68 5.79
C TYR A 148 -4.95 -27.98 6.30
N ILE A 149 -6.03 -27.88 7.08
CA ILE A 149 -6.74 -29.04 7.63
C ILE A 149 -7.23 -29.97 6.52
N VAL A 150 -7.83 -29.43 5.46
CA VAL A 150 -8.36 -30.24 4.35
C VAL A 150 -7.24 -30.98 3.61
N ILE A 151 -6.16 -30.28 3.26
CA ILE A 151 -5.05 -30.90 2.53
C ILE A 151 -4.33 -31.91 3.41
N SER A 152 -4.07 -31.60 4.67
CA SER A 152 -3.46 -32.54 5.61
C SER A 152 -4.35 -33.75 5.88
N ALA A 153 -5.68 -33.59 5.91
CA ALA A 153 -6.62 -34.70 6.01
C ALA A 153 -6.56 -35.62 4.78
N LEU A 154 -6.41 -35.04 3.58
CA LEU A 154 -6.25 -35.79 2.34
C LEU A 154 -4.91 -36.54 2.28
N SER A 155 -3.86 -36.01 2.91
CA SER A 155 -2.55 -36.68 2.99
C SER A 155 -2.61 -38.04 3.71
N PHE A 156 -3.59 -38.28 4.61
CA PHE A 156 -3.80 -39.61 5.21
C PHE A 156 -4.26 -40.68 4.22
N LEU A 157 -4.68 -40.29 3.01
CA LEU A 157 -5.01 -41.23 1.92
C LEU A 157 -3.77 -41.68 1.14
N LEU A 158 -2.63 -41.01 1.34
CA LEU A 158 -1.37 -41.36 0.72
C LEU A 158 -0.59 -42.36 1.62
N PRO A 159 0.29 -43.19 1.04
CA PRO A 159 1.18 -44.03 1.83
C PRO A 159 1.97 -43.19 2.83
N ALA A 160 2.07 -43.66 4.08
CA ALA A 160 2.85 -42.99 5.10
C ALA A 160 4.33 -42.93 4.64
N GLU A 161 4.91 -41.74 4.60
CA GLU A 161 6.34 -41.61 4.44
C GLU A 161 7.03 -42.02 5.74
N GLU A 162 8.12 -42.80 5.64
CA GLU A 162 9.02 -42.95 6.77
C GLU A 162 9.57 -41.56 7.11
N GLY A 163 9.30 -41.09 8.33
CA GLY A 163 9.68 -39.76 8.76
C GLY A 163 11.19 -39.52 8.63
N SER A 164 11.58 -38.28 8.34
CA SER A 164 12.98 -37.86 8.37
C SER A 164 13.62 -38.29 9.69
N GLY A 165 14.82 -38.86 9.65
CA GLY A 165 15.52 -39.51 10.76
C GLY A 165 15.96 -38.61 11.94
N GLY A 166 15.27 -37.50 12.18
CA GLY A 166 15.43 -36.66 13.36
C GLY A 166 14.93 -37.36 14.62
N THR A 167 15.56 -37.06 15.75
CA THR A 167 15.12 -37.54 17.07
C THR A 167 13.88 -36.77 17.51
N LEU A 168 12.71 -37.25 17.09
CA LEU A 168 11.43 -36.68 17.52
C LEU A 168 11.22 -36.95 19.02
N VAL A 169 10.93 -35.91 19.78
CA VAL A 169 10.65 -36.01 21.23
C VAL A 169 9.15 -35.82 21.46
N PRO A 170 8.43 -36.84 21.93
CA PRO A 170 7.02 -36.72 22.25
C PRO A 170 6.75 -35.74 23.41
N PRO A 171 5.54 -35.15 23.51
CA PRO A 171 5.19 -34.20 24.58
C PRO A 171 5.41 -34.73 25.99
N GLN A 172 5.14 -36.02 26.22
CA GLN A 172 5.32 -36.64 27.55
C GLN A 172 6.79 -36.74 27.99
N ASP A 173 7.73 -36.72 27.03
CA ASP A 173 9.16 -36.86 27.28
C ASP A 173 9.87 -35.50 27.25
N ASN A 174 9.17 -34.43 26.86
CA ASN A 174 9.69 -33.07 26.84
C ASN A 174 9.22 -32.26 28.08
N PRO A 175 10.06 -32.08 29.12
CA PRO A 175 9.69 -31.31 30.30
C PRO A 175 9.41 -29.83 30.01
N ALA A 176 9.92 -29.29 28.90
CA ALA A 176 9.72 -27.92 28.45
C ALA A 176 8.56 -27.75 27.46
N PHE A 177 7.78 -28.81 27.19
CA PHE A 177 6.71 -28.81 26.18
C PHE A 177 5.80 -27.58 26.24
N VAL A 178 5.28 -27.24 27.43
CA VAL A 178 4.37 -26.09 27.59
C VAL A 178 5.08 -24.77 27.30
N ALA A 179 6.33 -24.61 27.73
CA ALA A 179 7.11 -23.40 27.49
C ALA A 179 7.37 -23.22 25.98
N SER A 180 7.83 -24.29 25.31
CA SER A 180 8.07 -24.27 23.86
C SER A 180 6.78 -24.01 23.07
N LEU A 181 5.66 -24.62 23.45
CA LEU A 181 4.37 -24.38 22.80
C LEU A 181 3.94 -22.91 22.94
N VAL A 182 4.08 -22.33 24.14
CA VAL A 182 3.75 -20.91 24.38
C VAL A 182 4.66 -20.01 23.54
N ILE A 183 5.96 -20.30 23.48
CA ILE A 183 6.91 -19.56 22.65
C ILE A 183 6.54 -19.64 21.17
N VAL A 184 6.21 -20.81 20.65
CA VAL A 184 5.78 -21.00 19.26
C VAL A 184 4.50 -20.20 18.99
N LEU A 185 3.48 -20.35 19.81
CA LEU A 185 2.18 -19.68 19.62
C LEU A 185 2.29 -18.15 19.70
N ILE A 186 3.24 -17.63 20.48
CA ILE A 186 3.45 -16.19 20.62
C ILE A 186 4.40 -15.66 19.56
N LEU A 187 5.61 -16.21 19.41
CA LEU A 187 6.66 -15.59 18.60
C LEU A 187 6.59 -15.92 17.11
N VAL A 188 6.14 -17.12 16.72
CA VAL A 188 6.05 -17.49 15.30
C VAL A 188 5.15 -16.52 14.51
N PRO A 189 3.97 -16.09 15.02
CA PRO A 189 3.18 -15.07 14.34
C PRO A 189 3.93 -13.75 14.08
N PHE A 190 4.76 -13.31 15.03
CA PHE A 190 5.54 -12.08 14.87
C PHE A 190 6.73 -12.27 13.94
N GLN A 191 7.42 -13.41 14.00
CA GLN A 191 8.52 -13.76 13.10
C GLN A 191 8.03 -13.82 11.65
N ALA A 192 6.98 -14.60 11.38
CA ALA A 192 6.38 -14.69 10.06
C ALA A 192 5.91 -13.31 9.54
N THR A 193 5.29 -12.50 10.40
CA THR A 193 4.91 -11.13 10.06
C THR A 193 6.14 -10.28 9.72
N ALA A 194 7.20 -10.35 10.50
CA ALA A 194 8.42 -9.57 10.29
C ALA A 194 9.07 -9.87 8.95
N GLU A 195 9.14 -11.15 8.56
CA GLU A 195 9.63 -11.55 7.25
C GLU A 195 8.76 -11.00 6.12
N GLU A 196 7.44 -11.09 6.23
CA GLU A 196 6.54 -10.49 5.22
C GLU A 196 6.72 -8.97 5.10
N TYR A 197 6.93 -8.27 6.22
CA TYR A 197 7.25 -6.84 6.20
C TYR A 197 8.58 -6.54 5.52
N VAL A 198 9.60 -7.38 5.66
CA VAL A 198 10.91 -7.17 5.01
C VAL A 198 10.88 -7.57 3.54
N PHE A 199 10.39 -8.75 3.19
CA PHE A 199 10.44 -9.23 1.82
C PHE A 199 9.32 -8.62 0.95
N ARG A 200 8.09 -8.59 1.46
CA ARG A 200 6.92 -8.14 0.69
C ARG A 200 6.62 -6.68 0.95
N GLY A 201 6.94 -6.14 2.13
CA GLY A 201 6.85 -4.70 2.41
C GLY A 201 8.06 -3.94 1.86
N TYR A 202 9.23 -4.12 2.47
CA TYR A 202 10.43 -3.35 2.17
C TYR A 202 11.01 -3.63 0.78
N LEU A 203 11.39 -4.87 0.48
CA LEU A 203 12.08 -5.20 -0.77
C LEU A 203 11.17 -5.02 -1.99
N MET A 204 9.91 -5.48 -1.93
CA MET A 204 8.94 -5.26 -3.01
C MET A 204 8.74 -3.78 -3.32
N GLN A 205 8.54 -2.92 -2.30
CA GLN A 205 8.35 -1.48 -2.51
C GLN A 205 9.64 -0.76 -2.93
N THR A 206 10.80 -1.28 -2.50
CA THR A 206 12.12 -0.80 -2.94
C THR A 206 12.30 -1.04 -4.43
N VAL A 207 12.09 -2.28 -4.88
CA VAL A 207 12.13 -2.64 -6.31
C VAL A 207 11.05 -1.86 -7.06
N GLY A 208 9.84 -1.80 -6.52
CA GLY A 208 8.71 -1.10 -7.14
C GLY A 208 8.91 0.40 -7.24
N ARG A 209 9.81 1.00 -6.46
CA ARG A 209 10.23 2.40 -6.65
C ARG A 209 11.03 2.57 -7.93
N TRP A 210 11.97 1.68 -8.19
CA TRP A 210 12.91 1.78 -9.31
C TRP A 210 12.32 1.18 -10.60
N LEU A 211 11.54 0.12 -10.49
CA LEU A 211 10.96 -0.64 -11.59
C LEU A 211 9.43 -0.59 -11.53
N LYS A 212 8.80 -0.27 -12.66
CA LYS A 212 7.34 -0.07 -12.73
C LYS A 212 6.56 -1.38 -12.73
N HIS A 213 7.07 -2.40 -13.44
CA HIS A 213 6.34 -3.63 -13.68
C HIS A 213 6.32 -4.52 -12.42
N PRO A 214 5.14 -5.01 -11.99
CA PRO A 214 4.99 -5.74 -10.73
C PRO A 214 5.76 -7.05 -10.68
N ALA A 215 5.99 -7.71 -11.82
CA ALA A 215 6.76 -8.95 -11.86
C ALA A 215 8.17 -8.78 -11.28
N TRP A 216 8.83 -7.63 -11.48
CA TRP A 216 10.15 -7.38 -10.89
C TRP A 216 10.08 -7.31 -9.37
N SER A 217 9.07 -6.61 -8.84
CA SER A 217 8.84 -6.48 -7.41
C SER A 217 8.47 -7.80 -6.74
N ILE A 218 7.87 -8.74 -7.48
CA ILE A 218 7.54 -10.09 -7.00
C ILE A 218 8.75 -11.02 -7.10
N LEU A 219 9.46 -11.04 -8.23
CA LEU A 219 10.46 -12.07 -8.54
C LEU A 219 11.87 -11.74 -8.02
N LEU A 220 12.29 -10.47 -8.03
CA LEU A 220 13.65 -10.11 -7.60
C LEU A 220 13.93 -10.37 -6.09
N PRO A 221 12.96 -10.25 -5.18
CA PRO A 221 13.17 -10.64 -3.78
C PRO A 221 13.23 -12.16 -3.55
N VAL A 222 12.75 -12.99 -4.48
CA VAL A 222 12.63 -14.44 -4.28
C VAL A 222 13.99 -15.11 -4.01
N PRO A 223 15.06 -14.88 -4.80
CA PRO A 223 16.36 -15.48 -4.51
C PRO A 223 16.90 -15.11 -3.13
N LEU A 224 16.68 -13.88 -2.66
CA LEU A 224 17.11 -13.45 -1.33
C LEU A 224 16.36 -14.19 -0.21
N PHE A 225 15.07 -14.47 -0.41
CA PHE A 225 14.26 -15.23 0.52
C PHE A 225 14.68 -16.70 0.54
N VAL A 226 14.83 -17.31 -0.64
CA VAL A 226 15.25 -18.71 -0.83
C VAL A 226 16.63 -18.96 -0.21
N LEU A 227 17.62 -18.10 -0.48
CA LEU A 227 18.97 -18.21 0.10
C LEU A 227 18.99 -18.13 1.63
N GLY A 228 17.99 -17.50 2.25
CA GLY A 228 17.85 -17.44 3.70
C GLY A 228 17.35 -18.74 4.34
N HIS A 229 16.86 -19.68 3.54
CA HIS A 229 16.36 -20.97 4.01
C HIS A 229 17.37 -22.06 3.61
N VAL A 230 17.84 -22.86 4.56
CA VAL A 230 18.86 -23.88 4.32
C VAL A 230 18.17 -25.24 4.13
N TYR A 231 17.59 -25.44 2.94
CA TYR A 231 17.00 -26.72 2.54
C TYR A 231 17.74 -27.37 1.37
N ASP A 232 17.46 -28.64 1.15
CA ASP A 232 17.74 -29.35 -0.11
C ASP A 232 16.99 -28.74 -1.30
N TRP A 233 17.28 -29.22 -2.52
CA TRP A 233 16.72 -28.62 -3.73
C TRP A 233 15.17 -28.62 -3.74
N ALA A 234 14.53 -29.64 -3.19
CA ALA A 234 13.07 -29.76 -3.16
C ALA A 234 12.47 -28.74 -2.17
N GLY A 235 13.06 -28.61 -0.97
CA GLY A 235 12.68 -27.59 -0.01
C GLY A 235 12.91 -26.17 -0.54
N GLN A 236 14.03 -25.92 -1.22
CA GLN A 236 14.30 -24.61 -1.86
C GLN A 236 13.24 -24.25 -2.90
N VAL A 237 12.80 -25.22 -3.72
CA VAL A 237 11.70 -25.00 -4.69
C VAL A 237 10.39 -24.70 -3.96
N SER A 238 10.07 -25.44 -2.90
CA SER A 238 8.88 -25.20 -2.06
C SER A 238 8.87 -23.77 -1.49
N VAL A 239 9.99 -23.34 -0.88
CA VAL A 239 10.20 -21.98 -0.36
C VAL A 239 10.08 -20.93 -1.47
N GLY A 240 10.61 -21.21 -2.66
CA GLY A 240 10.49 -20.35 -3.83
C GLY A 240 9.04 -20.18 -4.31
N VAL A 241 8.28 -21.28 -4.38
CA VAL A 241 6.84 -21.26 -4.74
C VAL A 241 6.05 -20.46 -3.71
N PHE A 242 6.28 -20.70 -2.43
CA PHE A 242 5.71 -19.89 -1.34
C PHE A 242 6.03 -18.41 -1.54
N ALA A 243 7.29 -18.10 -1.85
CA ALA A 243 7.73 -16.73 -1.95
C ALA A 243 7.05 -15.95 -3.09
N ILE A 244 6.87 -16.62 -4.24
CA ILE A 244 6.15 -16.09 -5.40
C ILE A 244 4.66 -15.93 -5.07
N ALA A 245 4.04 -16.93 -4.43
CA ALA A 245 2.63 -16.88 -4.05
C ALA A 245 2.33 -15.75 -3.06
N ALA A 246 3.16 -15.60 -2.01
CA ALA A 246 3.07 -14.49 -1.07
C ALA A 246 3.20 -13.13 -1.77
N GLY A 247 4.21 -12.99 -2.66
CA GLY A 247 4.40 -11.77 -3.44
C GLY A 247 3.21 -11.45 -4.37
N TRP A 248 2.66 -12.47 -5.04
CA TRP A 248 1.46 -12.35 -5.85
C TRP A 248 0.27 -11.87 -5.03
N LEU A 249 -0.02 -12.54 -3.91
CA LEU A 249 -1.14 -12.20 -3.03
C LEU A 249 -1.02 -10.78 -2.46
N THR A 250 0.19 -10.37 -2.09
CA THR A 250 0.44 -8.99 -1.63
C THR A 250 0.11 -7.96 -2.69
N TRP A 251 0.66 -8.12 -3.90
CA TRP A 251 0.39 -7.21 -5.01
C TRP A 251 -1.10 -7.22 -5.41
N ARG A 252 -1.69 -8.42 -5.45
CA ARG A 252 -3.05 -8.67 -5.93
C ARG A 252 -4.13 -8.08 -5.03
N THR A 253 -3.96 -8.23 -3.72
CA THR A 253 -4.92 -7.79 -2.71
C THR A 253 -4.59 -6.40 -2.15
N GLY A 254 -3.47 -5.82 -2.56
CA GLY A 254 -3.05 -4.48 -2.14
C GLY A 254 -2.52 -4.41 -0.71
N GLY A 255 -2.01 -5.50 -0.13
CA GLY A 255 -1.48 -5.49 1.23
C GLY A 255 -0.92 -6.83 1.69
N LEU A 256 -0.21 -6.82 2.81
CA LEU A 256 0.51 -7.98 3.34
C LEU A 256 -0.40 -9.06 3.94
N GLU A 257 -1.69 -8.76 4.18
CA GLU A 257 -2.53 -9.57 5.06
C GLU A 257 -2.68 -11.04 4.65
N ALA A 258 -2.88 -11.30 3.36
CA ALA A 258 -3.01 -12.67 2.87
C ALA A 258 -1.69 -13.45 2.92
N ALA A 259 -0.57 -12.78 2.68
CA ALA A 259 0.76 -13.37 2.78
C ALA A 259 1.13 -13.67 4.23
N ILE A 260 0.88 -12.73 5.15
CA ILE A 260 1.03 -12.94 6.60
C ILE A 260 0.18 -14.12 7.06
N ALA A 261 -1.09 -14.19 6.67
CA ALA A 261 -1.96 -15.30 7.04
C ALA A 261 -1.40 -16.66 6.61
N LEU A 262 -0.97 -16.78 5.35
CA LEU A 262 -0.35 -18.00 4.83
C LEU A 262 0.93 -18.35 5.59
N HIS A 263 1.82 -17.38 5.76
CA HIS A 263 3.12 -17.55 6.43
C HIS A 263 2.93 -18.02 7.87
N VAL A 264 2.09 -17.32 8.63
CA VAL A 264 1.81 -17.60 10.05
C VAL A 264 1.22 -19.00 10.21
N VAL A 265 0.21 -19.37 9.41
CA VAL A 265 -0.40 -20.71 9.52
C VAL A 265 0.58 -21.80 9.12
N ASN A 266 1.35 -21.61 8.05
CA ASN A 266 2.36 -22.56 7.61
C ASN A 266 3.43 -22.81 8.69
N ASN A 267 3.95 -21.75 9.29
CA ASN A 267 5.00 -21.86 10.30
C ASN A 267 4.45 -22.35 11.65
N LEU A 268 3.26 -21.91 12.06
CA LEU A 268 2.62 -22.46 13.26
C LEU A 268 2.36 -23.97 13.13
N ALA A 269 2.00 -24.43 11.93
CA ALA A 269 1.88 -25.86 11.68
C ALA A 269 3.26 -26.54 11.78
N ALA A 270 4.28 -26.05 11.08
CA ALA A 270 5.62 -26.65 11.09
C ALA A 270 6.24 -26.73 12.51
N PHE A 271 6.31 -25.61 13.22
CA PHE A 271 6.83 -25.56 14.58
C PHE A 271 5.91 -26.26 15.59
N GLY A 272 4.59 -26.15 15.41
CA GLY A 272 3.60 -26.79 16.27
C GLY A 272 3.71 -28.31 16.21
N PHE A 273 3.68 -28.90 15.01
CA PHE A 273 3.88 -30.35 14.84
C PHE A 273 5.22 -30.80 15.39
N SER A 274 6.25 -29.98 15.29
CA SER A 274 7.55 -30.28 15.88
C SER A 274 7.54 -30.30 17.41
N VAL A 275 6.88 -29.35 18.06
CA VAL A 275 6.68 -29.38 19.52
C VAL A 275 5.85 -30.60 19.97
N PHE A 276 4.94 -31.09 19.11
CA PHE A 276 4.18 -32.32 19.37
C PHE A 276 4.93 -33.61 19.02
N GLY A 277 6.18 -33.54 18.55
CA GLY A 277 6.97 -34.71 18.12
C GLY A 277 6.41 -35.42 16.89
N LEU A 278 5.63 -34.71 16.06
CA LEU A 278 4.99 -35.23 14.84
C LEU A 278 5.78 -34.89 13.56
N SER A 279 6.69 -33.92 13.63
CA SER A 279 7.60 -33.53 12.56
C SER A 279 8.88 -32.94 13.13
N ASP A 280 9.87 -32.68 12.29
CA ASP A 280 11.07 -31.96 12.70
C ASP A 280 11.13 -30.61 11.95
N ALA A 281 11.02 -29.50 12.68
CA ALA A 281 11.10 -28.16 12.09
C ALA A 281 12.53 -27.77 11.65
N ALA A 282 13.54 -28.48 12.15
CA ALA A 282 14.94 -28.30 11.77
C ALA A 282 15.37 -29.20 10.61
N ALA A 283 14.53 -30.14 10.19
CA ALA A 283 14.81 -31.01 9.06
C ALA A 283 15.03 -30.20 7.78
N THR A 284 16.12 -30.50 7.08
CA THR A 284 16.51 -29.79 5.85
C THR A 284 16.25 -30.60 4.57
N ASP A 285 16.01 -31.91 4.72
CA ASP A 285 15.67 -32.82 3.63
C ASP A 285 14.15 -32.81 3.38
N THR A 286 13.75 -32.59 2.12
CA THR A 286 12.34 -32.50 1.73
C THR A 286 12.00 -33.56 0.68
N SER A 287 11.03 -34.42 0.97
CA SER A 287 10.56 -35.40 -0.02
C SER A 287 9.83 -34.74 -1.20
N VAL A 288 9.81 -35.40 -2.35
CA VAL A 288 9.05 -34.93 -3.52
C VAL A 288 7.55 -34.89 -3.21
N VAL A 289 7.03 -35.82 -2.40
CA VAL A 289 5.62 -35.82 -1.98
C VAL A 289 5.32 -34.59 -1.11
N SER A 290 6.20 -34.26 -0.16
CA SER A 290 6.09 -33.05 0.66
C SER A 290 6.14 -31.77 -0.19
N LEU A 291 7.01 -31.72 -1.19
CA LEU A 291 7.03 -30.63 -2.16
C LEU A 291 5.70 -30.50 -2.91
N VAL A 292 5.17 -31.60 -3.46
CA VAL A 292 3.88 -31.60 -4.19
C VAL A 292 2.75 -31.17 -3.26
N SER A 293 2.69 -31.70 -2.03
CA SER A 293 1.70 -31.34 -1.02
C SER A 293 1.76 -29.85 -0.67
N SER A 294 2.96 -29.31 -0.47
CA SER A 294 3.18 -27.87 -0.24
C SER A 294 2.68 -27.02 -1.41
N VAL A 295 3.03 -27.38 -2.65
CA VAL A 295 2.58 -26.65 -3.85
C VAL A 295 1.06 -26.68 -3.99
N VAL A 296 0.42 -27.83 -3.72
CA VAL A 296 -1.04 -27.97 -3.74
C VAL A 296 -1.68 -27.11 -2.65
N MET A 297 -1.13 -27.13 -1.43
CA MET A 297 -1.63 -26.33 -0.31
C MET A 297 -1.55 -24.82 -0.61
N ILE A 298 -0.40 -24.36 -1.09
CA ILE A 298 -0.18 -22.96 -1.47
C ILE A 298 -1.12 -22.57 -2.62
N GLY A 299 -1.21 -23.40 -3.66
CA GLY A 299 -2.09 -23.17 -4.81
C GLY A 299 -3.57 -23.11 -4.42
N ALA A 300 -4.02 -24.02 -3.57
CA ALA A 300 -5.38 -24.04 -3.04
C ALA A 300 -5.68 -22.76 -2.24
N PHE A 301 -4.76 -22.35 -1.36
CA PHE A 301 -4.91 -21.12 -0.60
C PHE A 301 -4.98 -19.88 -1.51
N VAL A 302 -4.08 -19.77 -2.49
CA VAL A 302 -4.09 -18.68 -3.49
C VAL A 302 -5.43 -18.67 -4.23
N GLY A 303 -5.94 -19.82 -4.66
CA GLY A 303 -7.23 -19.95 -5.31
C GLY A 303 -8.41 -19.48 -4.45
N VAL A 304 -8.43 -19.86 -3.16
CA VAL A 304 -9.45 -19.42 -2.20
C VAL A 304 -9.39 -17.91 -1.99
N VAL A 305 -8.19 -17.34 -1.80
CA VAL A 305 -8.03 -15.89 -1.61
C VAL A 305 -8.44 -15.12 -2.87
N GLU A 306 -8.08 -15.59 -4.06
CA GLU A 306 -8.53 -14.99 -5.33
C GLU A 306 -10.05 -15.02 -5.45
N TRP A 307 -10.69 -16.13 -5.09
CA TRP A 307 -12.15 -16.26 -5.10
C TRP A 307 -12.82 -15.31 -4.10
N LEU A 308 -12.35 -15.27 -2.85
CA LEU A 308 -12.84 -14.36 -1.82
C LEU A 308 -12.66 -12.89 -2.24
N TRP A 309 -11.49 -12.57 -2.79
CA TRP A 309 -11.16 -11.21 -3.19
C TRP A 309 -12.00 -10.72 -4.37
N ARG A 310 -12.30 -11.59 -5.35
CA ARG A 310 -13.21 -11.27 -6.47
C ARG A 310 -14.64 -10.96 -6.03
N ARG A 311 -15.07 -11.50 -4.87
CA ARG A 311 -16.39 -11.22 -4.27
C ARG A 311 -16.39 -9.97 -3.36
N GLY A 312 -15.20 -9.46 -3.01
CA GLY A 312 -15.02 -8.32 -2.13
C GLY A 312 -15.07 -6.97 -2.85
N ASP A 313 -14.60 -5.93 -2.16
CA ASP A 313 -14.57 -4.55 -2.67
C ASP A 313 -13.49 -4.29 -3.72
N GLY A 314 -12.58 -5.23 -3.98
CA GLY A 314 -11.59 -5.20 -5.05
C GLY A 314 -10.57 -4.06 -4.98
N ARG A 315 -10.48 -3.33 -3.86
CA ARG A 315 -9.62 -2.14 -3.71
C ARG A 315 -8.15 -2.54 -3.58
N ARG A 316 -7.46 -2.60 -4.71
CA ARG A 316 -6.04 -3.01 -4.80
C ARG A 316 -5.04 -1.85 -4.93
N THR A 317 -5.52 -0.62 -5.18
CA THR A 317 -4.69 0.56 -5.43
C THR A 317 -5.10 1.73 -4.54
N LEU A 318 -4.13 2.61 -4.26
CA LEU A 318 -4.33 3.89 -3.58
C LEU A 318 -4.30 5.03 -4.61
N ARG A 319 -5.36 5.83 -4.70
CA ARG A 319 -5.32 7.07 -5.49
C ARG A 319 -4.55 8.14 -4.74
N ILE A 320 -3.43 8.59 -5.31
CA ILE A 320 -2.63 9.68 -4.76
C ILE A 320 -3.07 10.98 -5.43
N THR A 321 -3.88 11.79 -4.76
CA THR A 321 -4.21 13.12 -5.24
C THR A 321 -2.97 14.02 -5.12
N PRO A 322 -2.50 14.65 -6.21
CA PRO A 322 -1.48 15.69 -6.13
C PRO A 322 -1.96 16.82 -5.20
N ALA A 323 -1.04 17.50 -4.53
CA ALA A 323 -1.41 18.73 -3.83
C ALA A 323 -1.99 19.72 -4.86
N PRO A 324 -3.08 20.44 -4.55
CA PRO A 324 -3.62 21.45 -5.44
C PRO A 324 -2.51 22.43 -5.78
N GLU A 325 -2.38 22.76 -7.07
CA GLU A 325 -1.41 23.74 -7.53
C GLU A 325 -1.66 25.05 -6.77
N PRO A 326 -0.62 25.69 -6.19
CA PRO A 326 -0.81 26.97 -5.52
C PRO A 326 -1.40 27.93 -6.54
N VAL A 327 -2.63 28.38 -6.29
CA VAL A 327 -3.25 29.45 -7.08
C VAL A 327 -2.34 30.65 -6.94
N GLN A 328 -1.58 30.95 -8.00
CA GLN A 328 -0.80 32.16 -8.09
C GLN A 328 -1.82 33.30 -8.16
N VAL A 329 -2.12 33.90 -7.01
CA VAL A 329 -2.87 35.15 -6.99
C VAL A 329 -1.94 36.17 -7.63
N PRO A 330 -2.26 36.75 -8.80
CA PRO A 330 -1.41 37.77 -9.37
C PRO A 330 -1.24 38.89 -8.33
N PRO A 331 -0.04 39.48 -8.19
CA PRO A 331 0.16 40.57 -7.27
C PRO A 331 -0.85 41.68 -7.62
N VAL A 332 -1.74 41.98 -6.70
CA VAL A 332 -2.60 43.16 -6.80
C VAL A 332 -1.65 44.35 -6.70
N TYR A 333 -1.28 44.93 -7.84
CA TYR A 333 -0.61 46.23 -7.87
C TYR A 333 -1.58 47.24 -7.26
N ALA A 334 -1.37 47.58 -5.99
CA ALA A 334 -2.06 48.68 -5.33
C ALA A 334 -1.60 50.00 -5.98
N GLY A 335 -2.19 50.34 -7.12
CA GLY A 335 -1.75 51.46 -7.94
C GLY A 335 -2.73 51.83 -9.03
N ALA A 336 -4.04 51.87 -8.74
CA ALA A 336 -5.02 52.46 -9.66
C ALA A 336 -6.38 52.86 -9.04
N TYR A 337 -6.53 52.93 -7.71
CA TYR A 337 -7.79 53.40 -7.11
C TYR A 337 -7.52 54.64 -6.26
N PRO A 338 -8.18 55.79 -6.52
CA PRO A 338 -8.14 56.93 -5.62
C PRO A 338 -8.76 56.53 -4.27
N PRO A 339 -8.28 57.06 -3.13
CA PRO A 339 -8.83 56.74 -1.83
C PRO A 339 -10.29 57.21 -1.75
N VAL A 340 -11.22 56.26 -1.61
CA VAL A 340 -12.62 56.56 -1.29
C VAL A 340 -12.68 56.91 0.20
N TYR A 341 -12.77 58.19 0.52
CA TYR A 341 -13.12 58.65 1.86
C TYR A 341 -14.64 58.50 2.06
N GLY A 342 -15.06 57.75 3.09
CA GLY A 342 -16.44 57.83 3.61
C GLY A 342 -17.27 56.54 3.65
N GLN A 343 -16.70 55.40 4.05
CA GLN A 343 -17.54 54.27 4.47
C GLN A 343 -17.61 54.17 6.00
N PRO A 344 -18.82 54.12 6.62
CA PRO A 344 -18.96 53.85 8.05
C PRO A 344 -18.58 52.39 8.38
N PRO A 345 -18.05 52.12 9.58
CA PRO A 345 -17.62 50.78 9.96
C PRO A 345 -18.80 49.81 10.01
N VAL A 346 -18.68 48.69 9.29
CA VAL A 346 -19.60 47.56 9.37
C VAL A 346 -19.31 46.80 10.66
N TYR A 347 -20.16 46.95 11.68
CA TYR A 347 -20.15 46.08 12.86
C TYR A 347 -21.00 44.83 12.56
N GLY A 348 -20.42 43.64 12.76
CA GLY A 348 -21.21 42.41 12.85
C GLY A 348 -20.73 41.18 12.07
N GLN A 349 -19.43 40.86 12.04
CA GLN A 349 -19.00 39.49 11.70
C GLN A 349 -18.54 38.74 12.96
N PRO A 350 -19.10 37.55 13.26
CA PRO A 350 -18.57 36.70 14.33
C PRO A 350 -17.21 36.11 13.92
N PRO A 351 -16.29 35.88 14.87
CA PRO A 351 -14.96 35.36 14.55
C PRO A 351 -15.04 33.91 14.04
N VAL A 352 -14.36 33.65 12.93
CA VAL A 352 -14.10 32.29 12.44
C VAL A 352 -12.99 31.68 13.30
N TYR A 353 -13.32 30.69 14.12
CA TYR A 353 -12.33 29.89 14.84
C TYR A 353 -11.57 28.99 13.84
N GLY A 354 -10.25 29.16 13.74
CA GLY A 354 -9.41 28.23 12.96
C GLY A 354 -8.09 28.74 12.39
N GLN A 355 -7.75 30.03 12.49
CA GLN A 355 -6.45 30.53 12.03
C GLN A 355 -5.47 30.74 13.19
N ALA A 356 -4.27 30.16 13.08
CA ALA A 356 -3.15 30.44 13.98
C ALA A 356 -2.65 31.89 13.78
N PRO A 357 -2.28 32.63 14.84
CA PRO A 357 -1.82 34.00 14.69
C PRO A 357 -0.47 34.07 13.95
N ALA A 358 -0.39 34.95 12.96
CA ALA A 358 0.89 35.36 12.39
C ALA A 358 1.60 36.31 13.38
N TYR A 359 2.72 35.86 13.95
CA TYR A 359 3.60 36.74 14.71
C TYR A 359 4.28 37.72 13.75
N GLY A 360 4.06 39.04 13.94
CA GLY A 360 4.90 40.03 13.27
C GLY A 360 4.35 41.44 13.00
N GLN A 361 3.39 41.99 13.75
CA GLN A 361 3.10 43.44 13.65
C GLN A 361 2.97 44.12 15.02
N PRO A 362 3.60 45.30 15.24
CA PRO A 362 3.40 46.09 16.45
C PRO A 362 2.04 46.82 16.41
N PRO A 363 1.36 46.99 17.55
CA PRO A 363 0.04 47.64 17.60
C PRO A 363 0.15 49.16 17.40
N VAL A 364 -0.73 49.72 16.56
CA VAL A 364 -0.94 51.16 16.42
C VAL A 364 -1.98 51.59 17.46
N TYR A 365 -1.59 52.44 18.41
CA TYR A 365 -2.51 53.08 19.36
C TYR A 365 -3.16 54.32 18.73
N GLY A 366 -4.49 54.43 18.86
CA GLY A 366 -5.18 55.72 18.78
C GLY A 366 -6.61 55.63 18.25
N GLN A 367 -7.60 55.65 19.14
CA GLN A 367 -8.66 56.68 19.24
C GLN A 367 -9.72 56.28 20.30
N PRO A 368 -10.28 57.22 21.08
CA PRO A 368 -11.29 56.92 22.09
C PRO A 368 -12.71 56.80 21.49
N PRO A 369 -13.60 55.95 22.04
CA PRO A 369 -14.95 55.79 21.53
C PRO A 369 -15.86 56.95 21.93
N VAL A 370 -16.62 57.49 20.97
CA VAL A 370 -17.72 58.43 21.22
C VAL A 370 -19.02 57.63 21.37
N TYR A 371 -19.69 57.76 22.52
CA TYR A 371 -20.99 57.15 22.79
C TYR A 371 -22.13 58.09 22.40
N GLY A 372 -23.14 57.50 21.72
CA GLY A 372 -24.53 57.95 21.76
C GLY A 372 -25.08 58.51 20.45
N GLN A 373 -25.91 57.73 19.75
CA GLN A 373 -27.19 58.15 19.14
C GLN A 373 -28.13 56.93 18.95
N PRO A 374 -29.45 57.05 19.17
CA PRO A 374 -30.42 55.97 18.93
C PRO A 374 -30.79 55.86 17.42
N PRO A 375 -31.23 54.67 16.92
CA PRO A 375 -31.56 54.50 15.51
C PRO A 375 -32.85 55.21 15.12
N VAL A 376 -32.83 55.98 14.03
CA VAL A 376 -34.03 56.47 13.34
C VAL A 376 -34.44 55.44 12.29
N TYR A 377 -35.67 54.94 12.38
CA TYR A 377 -36.27 54.09 11.35
C TYR A 377 -36.91 54.93 10.25
N GLY A 378 -36.57 54.60 8.99
CA GLY A 378 -37.40 54.91 7.83
C GLY A 378 -36.72 55.75 6.75
N GLN A 379 -36.20 55.10 5.71
CA GLN A 379 -36.27 55.56 4.32
C GLN A 379 -36.34 54.35 3.37
N PRO A 380 -37.17 54.37 2.31
CA PRO A 380 -37.19 53.34 1.28
C PRO A 380 -35.98 53.49 0.32
N PRO A 381 -35.42 52.42 -0.25
CA PRO A 381 -34.30 52.52 -1.19
C PRO A 381 -34.73 53.17 -2.52
N VAL A 382 -33.97 54.17 -2.94
CA VAL A 382 -34.01 54.73 -4.30
C VAL A 382 -33.22 53.80 -5.23
N TYR A 383 -33.86 53.36 -6.32
CA TYR A 383 -33.23 52.56 -7.36
C TYR A 383 -32.32 53.40 -8.26
N GLY A 384 -31.14 52.86 -8.57
CA GLY A 384 -30.41 53.16 -9.80
C GLY A 384 -28.96 53.60 -9.57
N GLN A 385 -28.03 52.65 -9.68
CA GLN A 385 -26.83 52.74 -10.53
C GLN A 385 -26.22 51.33 -10.70
N PRO A 386 -25.74 50.96 -11.91
CA PRO A 386 -25.18 49.64 -12.20
C PRO A 386 -23.78 49.49 -11.62
N VAL A 387 -23.56 48.38 -10.90
CA VAL A 387 -22.26 47.99 -10.34
C VAL A 387 -21.59 47.03 -11.33
N ASP A 388 -20.34 47.30 -11.70
CA ASP A 388 -19.49 46.38 -12.46
C ASP A 388 -19.39 45.01 -11.75
N PRO A 389 -19.33 43.90 -12.51
CA PRO A 389 -19.39 42.55 -11.96
C PRO A 389 -18.11 42.23 -11.17
N THR A 390 -18.28 41.97 -9.87
CA THR A 390 -17.32 41.22 -9.06
C THR A 390 -17.19 39.79 -9.63
N PRO A 391 -16.00 39.16 -9.61
CA PRO A 391 -15.91 37.74 -9.96
C PRO A 391 -16.70 36.93 -8.94
N ALA A 392 -17.67 36.16 -9.41
CA ALA A 392 -18.42 35.24 -8.58
C ALA A 392 -17.46 34.28 -7.83
N PRO A 393 -17.78 33.89 -6.57
CA PRO A 393 -17.08 32.76 -5.97
C PRO A 393 -17.20 31.56 -6.90
N THR A 394 -16.08 30.91 -7.21
CA THR A 394 -16.04 29.68 -8.01
C THR A 394 -17.07 28.71 -7.46
N PRO A 395 -18.03 28.22 -8.27
CA PRO A 395 -18.98 27.24 -7.82
C PRO A 395 -18.24 25.96 -7.39
N PRO A 396 -18.76 25.19 -6.42
CA PRO A 396 -18.22 23.87 -6.12
C PRO A 396 -18.14 23.06 -7.42
N ALA A 397 -17.03 22.33 -7.59
CA ALA A 397 -16.78 21.53 -8.78
C ALA A 397 -18.03 20.72 -9.18
N ALA A 398 -18.34 20.74 -10.48
CA ALA A 398 -19.52 20.07 -11.02
C ALA A 398 -19.57 18.59 -10.57
N PRO A 399 -20.77 18.04 -10.31
CA PRO A 399 -20.95 16.62 -10.06
C PRO A 399 -20.28 15.78 -11.16
N TYR A 400 -19.81 14.60 -10.80
CA TYR A 400 -19.23 13.65 -11.74
C TYR A 400 -20.23 13.28 -12.85
N ASP A 401 -19.95 13.67 -14.10
CA ASP A 401 -20.78 13.41 -15.29
C ASP A 401 -20.30 12.19 -16.11
N GLY A 402 -19.49 11.31 -15.52
CA GLY A 402 -19.05 10.07 -16.17
C GLY A 402 -19.98 8.88 -15.94
N PRO A 403 -19.70 7.72 -16.56
CA PRO A 403 -20.48 6.49 -16.35
C PRO A 403 -20.44 6.04 -14.88
N PRO A 404 -21.47 5.33 -14.37
CA PRO A 404 -21.58 4.97 -12.95
C PRO A 404 -20.29 4.34 -12.40
N LEU A 405 -19.72 4.97 -11.37
CA LEU A 405 -18.51 4.46 -10.71
C LEU A 405 -18.82 3.11 -10.06
N GLN A 406 -18.00 2.10 -10.33
CA GLN A 406 -18.06 0.87 -9.55
C GLN A 406 -17.72 1.17 -8.08
N PRO A 407 -18.19 0.38 -7.09
CA PRO A 407 -17.95 0.65 -5.66
C PRO A 407 -16.47 0.82 -5.25
N HIS A 408 -15.56 0.22 -6.03
CA HIS A 408 -14.12 0.34 -5.86
C HIS A 408 -13.52 1.65 -6.43
N GLN A 409 -14.28 2.36 -7.26
CA GLN A 409 -13.92 3.62 -7.93
C GLN A 409 -14.57 4.85 -7.26
N ALA A 410 -15.58 4.64 -6.41
CA ALA A 410 -16.30 5.70 -5.71
C ALA A 410 -15.43 6.34 -4.59
N PRO A 411 -15.29 7.68 -4.58
CA PRO A 411 -14.60 8.41 -3.51
C PRO A 411 -15.32 8.24 -2.17
N ARG A 412 -14.57 8.17 -1.07
CA ARG A 412 -15.15 8.31 0.28
C ARG A 412 -15.26 9.79 0.67
N TRP A 413 -16.00 10.08 1.74
CA TRP A 413 -16.19 11.42 2.27
C TRP A 413 -14.82 12.12 2.49
N GLY A 414 -14.59 13.24 1.80
CA GLY A 414 -13.31 13.98 1.79
C GLY A 414 -12.39 13.68 0.60
N GLU A 415 -12.73 12.75 -0.28
CA GLU A 415 -12.04 12.48 -1.54
C GLU A 415 -12.82 13.09 -2.73
N TYR A 416 -12.11 13.71 -3.67
CA TYR A 416 -12.73 14.28 -4.87
C TYR A 416 -13.01 13.19 -5.92
N ALA A 417 -14.12 13.36 -6.66
CA ALA A 417 -14.47 12.51 -7.79
C ALA A 417 -13.43 12.64 -8.92
N PRO A 418 -13.16 11.55 -9.67
CA PRO A 418 -12.24 11.61 -10.80
C PRO A 418 -12.74 12.57 -11.89
N ALA A 419 -11.86 13.43 -12.39
CA ALA A 419 -12.16 14.26 -13.56
C ALA A 419 -12.21 13.36 -14.83
N PRO A 420 -13.13 13.61 -15.78
CA PRO A 420 -13.16 12.86 -17.03
C PRO A 420 -11.88 13.15 -17.83
N ASP A 421 -11.16 12.10 -18.22
CA ASP A 421 -10.00 12.18 -19.09
C ASP A 421 -10.42 12.81 -20.42
N ALA A 422 -9.91 14.01 -20.72
CA ALA A 422 -10.05 14.59 -22.05
C ALA A 422 -9.16 13.80 -23.03
N THR A 423 -9.77 12.90 -23.80
CA THR A 423 -9.15 12.36 -25.02
C THR A 423 -8.73 13.51 -25.92
N PRO A 424 -7.45 13.59 -26.36
CA PRO A 424 -7.03 14.63 -27.30
C PRO A 424 -7.63 14.34 -28.67
N ALA A 425 -8.49 15.24 -29.17
CA ALA A 425 -8.94 15.23 -30.56
C ALA A 425 -7.79 15.68 -31.49
N PRO A 426 -7.67 15.12 -32.71
CA PRO A 426 -6.58 15.49 -33.62
C PRO A 426 -6.86 16.85 -34.26
N GLU A 427 -5.91 17.78 -34.17
CA GLU A 427 -5.91 19.03 -34.92
C GLU A 427 -5.85 18.76 -36.43
N ARG A 428 -6.86 19.20 -37.19
CA ARG A 428 -6.74 19.44 -38.63
C ARG A 428 -6.70 20.94 -38.86
N SER A 429 -5.52 21.42 -39.22
CA SER A 429 -5.28 22.72 -39.83
C SER A 429 -5.97 22.77 -41.20
N ALA A 430 -6.89 23.72 -41.38
CA ALA A 430 -7.44 24.07 -42.68
C ALA A 430 -7.06 25.51 -43.00
N THR A 431 -6.04 25.67 -43.84
CA THR A 431 -5.75 26.90 -44.59
C THR A 431 -6.87 27.15 -45.59
N ALA A 432 -7.42 28.36 -45.55
CA ALA A 432 -8.41 28.87 -46.48
C ALA A 432 -7.75 29.26 -47.83
N ASP A 433 -8.47 29.03 -48.93
CA ASP A 433 -8.42 29.86 -50.13
C ASP A 433 -9.79 29.81 -50.87
N PRO A 434 -10.18 30.83 -51.66
CA PRO A 434 -11.59 31.13 -51.94
C PRO A 434 -12.07 30.94 -53.41
N ALA A 435 -13.36 30.59 -53.54
CA ALA A 435 -14.36 30.95 -54.59
C ALA A 435 -14.19 30.42 -56.05
N PRO A 436 -15.18 30.53 -56.98
CA PRO A 436 -16.59 30.97 -56.90
C PRO A 436 -17.65 30.15 -57.71
N SER A 437 -18.93 30.56 -57.55
CA SER A 437 -20.04 30.69 -58.55
C SER A 437 -20.87 29.50 -59.08
N GLY A 438 -22.16 29.47 -58.67
CA GLY A 438 -23.32 29.46 -59.60
C GLY A 438 -24.05 28.12 -59.87
N PRO A 439 -25.32 28.15 -60.34
CA PRO A 439 -26.48 27.80 -59.48
C PRO A 439 -27.51 26.79 -60.07
N ALA A 440 -28.52 26.50 -59.23
CA ALA A 440 -29.95 26.26 -59.56
C ALA A 440 -30.51 24.82 -59.71
N ASP A 441 -31.47 24.55 -58.81
CA ASP A 441 -32.86 24.07 -59.00
C ASP A 441 -33.28 22.62 -59.30
N SER A 442 -34.32 22.24 -58.53
CA SER A 442 -35.41 21.26 -58.75
C SER A 442 -35.03 19.77 -58.72
N GLY A 443 -35.80 18.83 -58.16
CA GLY A 443 -37.12 18.78 -57.54
C GLY A 443 -37.57 17.30 -57.46
N SER A 444 -38.63 17.01 -56.67
CA SER A 444 -39.49 15.80 -56.74
C SER A 444 -38.87 14.43 -56.38
N ALA A 445 -39.14 13.85 -55.20
CA ALA A 445 -40.34 13.09 -54.81
C ALA A 445 -40.52 11.71 -55.49
N GLY A 446 -40.58 10.66 -54.66
CA GLY A 446 -41.69 9.69 -54.65
C GLY A 446 -41.48 8.29 -55.23
N SER A 447 -41.61 7.29 -54.33
CA SER A 447 -42.13 5.92 -54.54
C SER A 447 -41.33 4.96 -55.45
N GLY A 448 -41.22 3.65 -55.19
CA GLY A 448 -41.82 2.77 -54.19
C GLY A 448 -41.47 1.30 -54.50
N THR A 449 -41.97 0.41 -53.65
CA THR A 449 -42.12 -1.06 -53.77
C THR A 449 -40.85 -1.91 -53.82
N ASP A 450 -40.52 -2.71 -52.80
CA ASP A 450 -41.15 -3.93 -52.25
C ASP A 450 -41.08 -5.19 -53.13
N ALA A 451 -40.51 -6.22 -52.50
CA ALA A 451 -40.93 -7.64 -52.47
C ALA A 451 -40.11 -8.70 -53.24
N GLY A 452 -39.75 -9.74 -52.47
CA GLY A 452 -39.55 -11.14 -52.86
C GLY A 452 -38.12 -11.48 -53.29
N GLY A 453 -37.37 -12.39 -52.67
CA GLY A 453 -37.73 -13.73 -52.18
C GLY A 453 -36.67 -14.68 -52.79
N SER A 454 -35.74 -15.19 -51.98
CA SER A 454 -35.68 -16.58 -51.50
C SER A 454 -34.93 -17.55 -52.44
N ASP A 455 -34.02 -18.32 -51.81
CA ASP A 455 -33.41 -19.60 -52.20
C ASP A 455 -32.36 -19.55 -53.33
N GLY A 456 -31.21 -20.23 -53.27
CA GLY A 456 -30.76 -21.34 -52.44
C GLY A 456 -30.04 -22.36 -53.34
N SER A 457 -28.73 -22.59 -53.14
CA SER A 457 -27.96 -23.82 -53.46
C SER A 457 -26.45 -23.50 -53.31
N THR A 458 -25.73 -24.00 -52.30
CA THR A 458 -25.22 -25.37 -52.02
C THR A 458 -24.09 -25.86 -52.94
N GLY A 459 -23.01 -26.30 -52.27
CA GLY A 459 -21.90 -27.09 -52.81
C GLY A 459 -20.57 -26.32 -52.78
N SER A 460 -19.48 -26.76 -52.16
CA SER A 460 -19.16 -28.06 -51.55
C SER A 460 -17.79 -27.97 -50.84
N SER A 461 -17.68 -28.62 -49.67
CA SER A 461 -16.52 -29.38 -49.11
C SER A 461 -15.11 -28.75 -49.15
N SER A 462 -14.45 -28.51 -48.00
CA SER A 462 -13.74 -29.50 -47.14
C SER A 462 -12.74 -30.36 -47.93
N SER A 463 -11.49 -30.60 -47.53
CA SER A 463 -10.82 -30.57 -46.23
C SER A 463 -9.35 -30.93 -46.51
N ASP A 464 -8.42 -30.38 -45.73
CA ASP A 464 -7.28 -31.08 -45.11
C ASP A 464 -6.68 -30.19 -44.01
#